data_AF-A0AAJ6X5F1-F1
#
_entry.id   AF-A0AAJ6X5F1-F1
#
_cell.length_a   1.000
_cell.length_b   1.000
_cell.length_c   1.000
_cell.angle_alpha   90.00
_cell.angle_beta   90.00
_cell.angle_gamma   90.00
#
_symmetry.space_group_name_H-M   'P 1'
#
loop_
_entity.id
_entity.type
_entity.pdbx_description
1 polymer ?
#
loop_
_entity_poly.entity_id
_entity_poly.type
_entity_poly.pdbx_seq_one_letter_code
_entity_poly.pdbx_strand_id
1 'polypeptide(L)'
;MGVEEENPLLLSGLEANTQRHQQEHLSSGVSNSTIKEIWLESKKLWQIAGPSIFSRLAMFSMTVITQSFAGHLGDLNLASISIATTLIISISFGFLLGMASALETLCGRAYGAKQYHMLGIYMQRSWIVLFLCSILLLPLFLFATPILKLIGQPADIAERTGLVAMWLIPFHFSFPFQFTLQRFLQSQLKNGVIALVSAFTGLWEFFKLSVASGIMLLLENIYYRVLITVSGFVPNTKVAVDALSICVTILSWESMIPLGFLAATGVRVANELGAGNAKGAKFATIVSLLTSLVIGLLFWSIVIAFPENLAMIFTSSSFVILMVNELAVLLAFTILLNCIQPVLTGVAIGSGWQALVAYINIGSCYIVGVPLGVLLGWLLHFGIKGLWAGMICGTVVQTLVLSVVTMKCEWEKEAEKTQIHITEEAAST
;
A
#
# COMPACT_ATOMS: atom_id res chain seq x y z
N MET A 1 48.88 50.14 -47.49
CA MET A 1 48.10 48.89 -47.48
C MET A 1 48.79 47.93 -46.54
N GLY A 2 48.23 47.71 -45.36
CA GLY A 2 48.66 46.68 -44.42
C GLY A 2 47.39 46.14 -43.79
N VAL A 3 46.97 44.96 -44.24
CA VAL A 3 45.81 44.23 -43.72
C VAL A 3 46.32 43.44 -42.52
N GLU A 4 45.88 43.78 -41.31
CA GLU A 4 46.07 42.92 -40.14
C GLU A 4 45.23 41.65 -40.35
N GLU A 5 45.90 40.52 -40.60
CA GLU A 5 45.27 39.19 -40.56
C GLU A 5 44.89 38.88 -39.11
N GLU A 6 43.59 38.92 -38.80
CA GLU A 6 43.06 38.44 -37.54
C GLU A 6 43.44 36.96 -37.34
N ASN A 7 44.14 36.66 -36.24
CA ASN A 7 44.67 35.33 -35.96
C ASN A 7 43.53 34.31 -35.79
N PRO A 8 43.38 33.33 -36.71
CA PRO A 8 42.22 32.42 -36.74
C PRO A 8 42.05 31.59 -35.47
N LEU A 9 43.15 31.34 -34.74
CA LEU A 9 43.15 30.58 -33.49
C LEU A 9 42.46 31.34 -32.34
N LEU A 10 42.58 32.68 -32.30
CA LEU A 10 41.92 33.52 -31.28
C LEU A 10 40.42 33.61 -31.53
N LEU A 11 39.97 33.75 -32.78
CA LEU A 11 38.55 33.73 -33.14
C LEU A 11 37.90 32.38 -32.81
N SER A 12 38.56 31.26 -33.14
CA SER A 12 38.03 29.91 -32.83
C SER A 12 37.90 29.66 -31.31
N GLY A 13 38.81 30.20 -30.51
CA GLY A 13 38.77 30.12 -29.05
C GLY A 13 37.64 30.94 -28.43
N LEU A 14 37.36 32.13 -28.98
CA LEU A 14 36.25 33.00 -28.57
C LEU A 14 34.89 32.40 -28.92
N GLU A 15 34.74 31.82 -30.12
CA GLU A 15 33.52 31.12 -30.53
C GLU A 15 33.25 29.88 -29.66
N ALA A 16 34.28 29.08 -29.38
CA ALA A 16 34.16 27.91 -28.51
C ALA A 16 33.77 28.28 -27.07
N ASN A 17 34.29 29.39 -26.54
CA ASN A 17 33.97 29.85 -25.19
C ASN A 17 32.55 30.46 -25.10
N THR A 18 32.12 31.15 -26.16
CA THR A 18 30.75 31.66 -26.28
C THR A 18 29.74 30.52 -26.39
N GLN A 19 30.03 29.48 -27.18
CA GLN A 19 29.19 28.29 -27.27
C GLN A 19 29.10 27.54 -25.93
N ARG A 20 30.20 27.42 -25.18
CA ARG A 20 30.19 26.82 -23.82
C ARG A 20 29.29 27.61 -22.86
N HIS A 21 29.45 28.94 -22.80
CA HIS A 21 28.60 29.76 -21.93
C HIS A 21 27.12 29.72 -22.31
N GLN A 22 26.81 29.66 -23.62
CA GLN A 22 25.44 29.56 -24.10
C GLN A 22 24.83 28.19 -23.77
N GLN A 23 25.64 27.12 -23.83
CA GLN A 23 25.24 25.76 -23.47
C GLN A 23 25.10 25.55 -21.96
N GLU A 24 25.91 26.22 -21.15
CA GLU A 24 25.75 26.30 -19.68
C GLU A 24 24.49 27.09 -19.28
N HIS A 25 24.19 28.19 -19.95
CA HIS A 25 22.95 28.95 -19.71
C HIS A 25 21.70 28.17 -20.15
N LEU A 26 21.76 27.45 -21.27
CA LEU A 26 20.64 26.63 -21.74
C LEU A 26 20.41 25.42 -20.82
N SER A 27 21.49 24.74 -20.40
CA SER A 27 21.40 23.59 -19.49
C SER A 27 20.93 23.97 -18.09
N SER A 28 21.38 25.11 -17.55
CA SER A 28 20.88 25.63 -16.27
C SER A 28 19.42 26.08 -16.34
N GLY A 29 18.99 26.70 -17.45
CA GLY A 29 17.60 27.06 -17.71
C GLY A 29 16.67 25.84 -17.82
N VAL A 30 17.10 24.81 -18.55
CA VAL A 30 16.36 23.53 -18.68
C VAL A 30 16.30 22.78 -17.34
N SER A 31 17.40 22.69 -16.61
CA SER A 31 17.45 22.07 -15.27
C SER A 31 16.48 22.73 -14.30
N ASN A 32 16.41 24.07 -14.28
CA ASN A 32 15.47 24.81 -13.44
C ASN A 32 14.00 24.59 -13.86
N SER A 33 13.71 24.44 -15.15
CA SER A 33 12.36 24.08 -15.63
C SER A 33 11.97 22.66 -15.19
N THR A 34 12.86 21.69 -15.35
CA THR A 34 12.60 20.29 -14.99
C THR A 34 12.42 20.11 -13.48
N ILE A 35 13.23 20.77 -12.64
CA ILE A 35 13.05 20.73 -11.17
C ILE A 35 11.70 21.31 -10.78
N LYS A 36 11.29 22.43 -11.41
CA LYS A 36 10.00 23.05 -11.16
C LYS A 36 8.85 22.12 -11.55
N GLU A 37 8.93 21.44 -12.69
CA GLU A 37 7.94 20.46 -13.14
C GLU A 37 7.83 19.26 -12.18
N ILE A 38 8.97 18.70 -11.76
CA ILE A 38 9.02 17.61 -10.77
C ILE A 38 8.38 18.05 -9.45
N TRP A 39 8.71 19.25 -8.98
CA TRP A 39 8.16 19.77 -7.73
C TRP A 39 6.65 19.99 -7.82
N LEU A 40 6.16 20.52 -8.95
CA LEU A 40 4.73 20.71 -9.18
C LEU A 40 3.98 19.38 -9.20
N GLU A 41 4.51 18.37 -9.88
CA GLU A 41 3.88 17.05 -9.92
C GLU A 41 3.96 16.34 -8.57
N SER A 42 5.08 16.45 -7.87
CA SER A 42 5.24 15.95 -6.49
C SER A 42 4.22 16.59 -5.55
N LYS A 43 3.98 17.91 -5.64
CA LYS A 43 2.96 18.59 -4.84
C LYS A 43 1.56 18.04 -5.09
N LYS A 44 1.20 17.76 -6.35
CA LYS A 44 -0.09 17.13 -6.69
C LYS A 44 -0.19 15.71 -6.14
N LEU A 45 0.88 14.93 -6.24
CA LEU A 45 0.93 13.58 -5.67
C LEU A 45 0.74 13.61 -4.15
N TRP A 46 1.45 14.49 -3.44
CA TRP A 46 1.35 14.62 -1.98
C TRP A 46 -0.01 15.15 -1.50
N GLN A 47 -0.69 15.96 -2.29
CA GLN A 47 -2.07 16.39 -2.02
C GLN A 47 -3.03 15.19 -1.92
N ILE A 48 -2.73 14.08 -2.59
CA ILE A 48 -3.53 12.85 -2.57
C ILE A 48 -2.92 11.83 -1.59
N ALA A 49 -1.60 11.62 -1.67
CA ALA A 49 -0.87 10.62 -0.90
C ALA A 49 -0.90 10.93 0.59
N GLY A 50 -0.55 12.15 1.02
CA GLY A 50 -0.45 12.52 2.43
C GLY A 50 -1.74 12.23 3.22
N PRO A 51 -2.91 12.77 2.81
CA PRO A 51 -4.18 12.45 3.45
C PRO A 51 -4.54 10.96 3.40
N SER A 52 -4.21 10.28 2.29
CA SER A 52 -4.49 8.85 2.15
C SER A 52 -3.64 8.00 3.10
N ILE A 53 -2.36 8.34 3.28
CA ILE A 53 -1.44 7.71 4.25
C ILE A 53 -2.01 7.90 5.65
N PHE A 54 -2.39 9.12 6.01
CA PHE A 54 -2.97 9.43 7.32
C PHE A 54 -4.24 8.62 7.59
N SER A 55 -5.21 8.62 6.66
CA SER A 55 -6.45 7.85 6.80
C SER A 55 -6.19 6.35 6.95
N ARG A 56 -5.22 5.80 6.21
CA ARG A 56 -4.85 4.39 6.29
C ARG A 56 -4.18 4.04 7.63
N LEU A 57 -3.27 4.88 8.12
CA LEU A 57 -2.65 4.73 9.44
C LEU A 57 -3.69 4.79 10.57
N ALA A 58 -4.64 5.73 10.48
CA ALA A 58 -5.73 5.85 11.46
C ALA A 58 -6.60 4.59 11.49
N MET A 59 -6.97 4.08 10.30
CA MET A 59 -7.78 2.87 10.18
C MET A 59 -7.04 1.62 10.68
N PHE A 60 -5.76 1.47 10.34
CA PHE A 60 -4.95 0.35 10.83
C PHE A 60 -4.79 0.39 12.35
N SER A 61 -4.56 1.58 12.92
CA SER A 61 -4.48 1.77 14.37
C SER A 61 -5.75 1.30 15.08
N MET A 62 -6.95 1.60 14.53
CA MET A 62 -8.23 1.13 15.10
C MET A 62 -8.30 -0.41 15.19
N THR A 63 -7.77 -1.13 14.20
CA THR A 63 -7.73 -2.61 14.23
C THR A 63 -6.80 -3.14 15.31
N VAL A 64 -5.58 -2.58 15.42
CA VAL A 64 -4.60 -2.97 16.45
C VAL A 64 -5.18 -2.74 17.85
N ILE A 65 -5.81 -1.59 18.06
CA ILE A 65 -6.43 -1.25 19.33
C ILE A 65 -7.56 -2.24 19.66
N THR A 66 -8.45 -2.55 18.71
CA THR A 66 -9.56 -3.50 18.92
C THR A 66 -9.05 -4.87 19.40
N GLN A 67 -7.97 -5.37 18.79
CA GLN A 67 -7.33 -6.62 19.19
C GLN A 67 -6.72 -6.51 20.60
N SER A 68 -6.07 -5.40 20.92
CA SER A 68 -5.47 -5.17 22.24
C SER A 68 -6.51 -5.27 23.38
N PHE A 69 -7.70 -4.70 23.20
CA PHE A 69 -8.80 -4.84 24.18
C PHE A 69 -9.33 -6.28 24.26
N ALA A 70 -9.43 -6.97 23.14
CA ALA A 70 -9.82 -8.38 23.12
C ALA A 70 -8.86 -9.26 23.95
N GLY A 71 -7.56 -8.94 23.93
CA GLY A 71 -6.52 -9.51 24.81
C GLY A 71 -6.89 -9.48 26.29
N HIS A 72 -7.41 -8.34 26.75
CA HIS A 72 -7.73 -8.13 28.16
C HIS A 72 -8.98 -8.87 28.61
N LEU A 73 -9.82 -9.27 27.67
CA LEU A 73 -10.98 -10.12 27.93
C LEU A 73 -10.61 -11.62 27.93
N GLY A 74 -9.34 -11.96 27.71
CA GLY A 74 -8.79 -13.32 27.74
C GLY A 74 -8.37 -13.86 26.37
N ASP A 75 -7.45 -14.82 26.39
CA ASP A 75 -6.79 -15.38 25.21
C ASP A 75 -7.76 -15.89 24.14
N LEU A 76 -8.87 -16.50 24.55
CA LEU A 76 -9.91 -16.99 23.63
C LEU A 76 -10.58 -15.84 22.85
N ASN A 77 -10.86 -14.71 23.50
CA ASN A 77 -11.48 -13.56 22.85
C ASN A 77 -10.49 -12.86 21.91
N LEU A 78 -9.22 -12.76 22.30
CA LEU A 78 -8.15 -12.25 21.44
C LEU A 78 -7.98 -13.09 20.18
N ALA A 79 -7.81 -14.42 20.33
CA ALA A 79 -7.66 -15.34 19.21
C ALA A 79 -8.85 -15.25 18.26
N SER A 80 -10.07 -15.22 18.81
CA SER A 80 -11.30 -15.16 18.01
C SER A 80 -11.46 -13.85 17.24
N ILE A 81 -11.23 -12.70 17.88
CA ILE A 81 -11.30 -11.38 17.23
C ILE A 81 -10.18 -11.23 16.20
N SER A 82 -8.97 -11.73 16.51
CA SER A 82 -7.85 -11.74 15.57
C SER A 82 -8.18 -12.56 14.32
N ILE A 83 -8.67 -13.79 14.45
CA ILE A 83 -9.04 -14.63 13.29
C ILE A 83 -10.19 -13.98 12.51
N ALA A 84 -11.23 -13.46 13.18
CA ALA A 84 -12.35 -12.80 12.50
C ALA A 84 -11.89 -11.58 11.67
N THR A 85 -10.96 -10.77 12.21
CA THR A 85 -10.47 -9.55 11.55
C THR A 85 -9.43 -9.87 10.44
N THR A 86 -8.46 -10.74 10.73
CA THR A 86 -7.34 -11.06 9.84
C THR A 86 -7.68 -12.05 8.73
N LEU A 87 -8.69 -12.91 8.93
CA LEU A 87 -9.11 -13.88 7.92
C LEU A 87 -10.43 -13.46 7.26
N ILE A 88 -11.52 -13.38 8.03
CA ILE A 88 -12.87 -13.22 7.47
C ILE A 88 -13.05 -11.80 6.89
N ILE A 89 -12.81 -10.77 7.70
CA ILE A 89 -12.91 -9.37 7.23
C ILE A 89 -11.89 -9.10 6.13
N SER A 90 -10.65 -9.58 6.27
CA SER A 90 -9.58 -9.24 5.33
C SER A 90 -9.86 -9.76 3.91
N ILE A 91 -10.46 -10.95 3.77
CA ILE A 91 -10.90 -11.48 2.47
C ILE A 91 -11.97 -10.55 1.86
N SER A 92 -13.00 -10.21 2.65
CA SER A 92 -14.07 -9.33 2.18
C SER A 92 -13.56 -7.93 1.82
N PHE A 93 -12.77 -7.33 2.72
CA PHE A 93 -12.14 -6.03 2.54
C PHE A 93 -11.29 -6.00 1.27
N GLY A 94 -10.41 -6.99 1.08
CA GLY A 94 -9.54 -7.09 -0.10
C GLY A 94 -10.33 -7.20 -1.40
N PHE A 95 -11.36 -8.05 -1.43
CA PHE A 95 -12.21 -8.24 -2.61
C PHE A 95 -12.99 -6.96 -2.95
N LEU A 96 -13.70 -6.38 -1.99
CA LEU A 96 -14.52 -5.19 -2.20
C LEU A 96 -13.67 -3.94 -2.47
N LEU A 97 -12.51 -3.79 -1.83
CA LEU A 97 -11.55 -2.72 -2.14
C LEU A 97 -11.00 -2.86 -3.56
N GLY A 98 -10.70 -4.10 -3.99
CA GLY A 98 -10.29 -4.40 -5.36
C GLY A 98 -11.34 -3.98 -6.38
N MET A 99 -12.60 -4.38 -6.18
CA MET A 99 -13.73 -3.97 -7.02
C MET A 99 -13.94 -2.45 -7.02
N ALA A 100 -13.84 -1.81 -5.85
CA ALA A 100 -13.96 -0.36 -5.72
C ALA A 100 -12.86 0.39 -6.50
N SER A 101 -11.71 -0.22 -6.74
CA SER A 101 -10.62 0.42 -7.48
C SER A 101 -10.97 0.65 -8.97
N ALA A 102 -11.94 -0.08 -9.54
CA ALA A 102 -12.47 0.23 -10.87
C ALA A 102 -13.15 1.62 -10.91
N LEU A 103 -13.81 2.02 -9.82
CA LEU A 103 -14.41 3.33 -9.70
C LEU A 103 -13.35 4.45 -9.70
N GLU A 104 -12.16 4.19 -9.14
CA GLU A 104 -11.04 5.15 -9.21
C GLU A 104 -10.66 5.44 -10.66
N THR A 105 -10.53 4.40 -11.49
CA THR A 105 -10.25 4.52 -12.92
C THR A 105 -11.33 5.31 -13.63
N LEU A 106 -12.61 4.92 -13.47
CA LEU A 106 -13.74 5.55 -14.17
C LEU A 106 -13.94 7.01 -13.75
N CYS A 107 -14.01 7.28 -12.44
CA CYS A 107 -14.18 8.63 -11.92
C CYS A 107 -12.95 9.52 -12.18
N GLY A 108 -11.73 8.98 -12.08
CA GLY A 108 -10.52 9.75 -12.36
C GLY A 108 -10.45 10.16 -13.82
N ARG A 109 -10.74 9.22 -14.73
CA ARG A 109 -10.80 9.48 -16.17
C ARG A 109 -11.87 10.52 -16.53
N ALA A 110 -13.10 10.34 -16.05
CA ALA A 110 -14.16 11.31 -16.31
C ALA A 110 -13.88 12.68 -15.66
N TYR A 111 -13.23 12.72 -14.49
CA TYR A 111 -12.79 13.98 -13.87
C TYR A 111 -11.73 14.69 -14.73
N GLY A 112 -10.75 13.94 -15.25
CA GLY A 112 -9.76 14.43 -16.21
C GLY A 112 -10.40 14.99 -17.49
N ALA A 113 -11.44 14.32 -17.98
CA ALA A 113 -12.21 14.72 -19.17
C ALA A 113 -13.19 15.86 -18.89
N LYS A 114 -13.26 16.35 -17.65
CA LYS A 114 -14.24 17.35 -17.17
C LYS A 114 -15.70 16.91 -17.29
N GLN A 115 -15.96 15.61 -17.38
CA GLN A 115 -17.29 15.00 -17.41
C GLN A 115 -17.82 14.76 -15.99
N TYR A 116 -18.00 15.83 -15.21
CA TYR A 116 -18.30 15.74 -13.77
C TYR A 116 -19.61 15.02 -13.45
N HIS A 117 -20.60 15.08 -14.35
CA HIS A 117 -21.88 14.37 -14.22
C HIS A 117 -21.68 12.85 -14.12
N MET A 118 -20.75 12.30 -14.91
CA MET A 118 -20.49 10.86 -14.97
C MET A 118 -19.96 10.28 -13.66
N LEU A 119 -19.26 11.08 -12.83
CA LEU A 119 -18.72 10.62 -11.55
C LEU A 119 -19.83 10.12 -10.62
N GLY A 120 -20.97 10.83 -10.58
CA GLY A 120 -22.11 10.44 -9.76
C GLY A 120 -22.76 9.14 -10.26
N ILE A 121 -22.89 9.00 -11.58
CA ILE A 121 -23.43 7.79 -12.23
C ILE A 121 -22.53 6.59 -11.93
N TYR A 122 -21.22 6.71 -12.11
CA TYR A 122 -20.30 5.62 -11.82
C TYR A 122 -20.32 5.20 -10.34
N MET A 123 -20.44 6.17 -9.43
CA MET A 123 -20.56 5.88 -7.99
C MET A 123 -21.83 5.07 -7.70
N GLN A 124 -22.98 5.47 -8.23
CA GLN A 124 -24.24 4.75 -8.04
C GLN A 124 -24.21 3.34 -8.65
N ARG A 125 -23.67 3.20 -9.88
CA ARG A 125 -23.47 1.89 -10.52
C ARG A 125 -22.55 1.00 -9.67
N SER A 126 -21.49 1.57 -9.11
CA SER A 126 -20.58 0.86 -8.21
C SER A 126 -21.27 0.42 -6.92
N TRP A 127 -22.17 1.22 -6.33
CA TRP A 127 -22.96 0.78 -5.19
C TRP A 127 -23.75 -0.47 -5.49
N ILE A 128 -24.47 -0.52 -6.61
CA ILE A 128 -25.26 -1.69 -7.01
C ILE A 128 -24.36 -2.93 -7.08
N VAL A 129 -23.23 -2.83 -7.80
CA VAL A 129 -22.30 -3.95 -7.98
C VAL A 129 -21.68 -4.38 -6.65
N LEU A 130 -21.17 -3.45 -5.84
CA LEU A 130 -20.51 -3.77 -4.57
C LEU A 130 -21.51 -4.33 -3.54
N PHE A 131 -22.75 -3.86 -3.52
CA PHE A 131 -23.79 -4.45 -2.66
C PHE A 131 -24.10 -5.90 -3.02
N LEU A 132 -24.24 -6.19 -4.32
CA LEU A 132 -24.42 -7.56 -4.79
C LEU A 132 -23.22 -8.44 -4.38
N CYS A 133 -22.00 -7.95 -4.57
CA CYS A 133 -20.80 -8.64 -4.10
C CYS A 133 -20.77 -8.84 -2.58
N SER A 134 -21.18 -7.84 -1.79
CA SER A 134 -21.28 -7.97 -0.33
C SER A 134 -22.26 -9.07 0.07
N ILE A 135 -23.40 -9.20 -0.62
CA ILE A 135 -24.37 -10.29 -0.39
C ILE A 135 -23.74 -11.64 -0.74
N LEU A 136 -23.04 -11.75 -1.87
CA LEU A 136 -22.36 -13.00 -2.27
C LEU A 136 -21.26 -13.44 -1.30
N LEU A 137 -20.67 -12.50 -0.55
CA LEU A 137 -19.66 -12.78 0.47
C LEU A 137 -20.24 -13.11 1.85
N LEU A 138 -21.56 -12.95 2.08
CA LEU A 138 -22.19 -13.28 3.36
C LEU A 138 -21.96 -14.72 3.85
N PRO A 139 -21.94 -15.76 2.98
CA PRO A 139 -21.65 -17.12 3.42
C PRO A 139 -20.33 -17.25 4.20
N LEU A 140 -19.32 -16.42 3.91
CA LEU A 140 -18.06 -16.40 4.68
C LEU A 140 -18.26 -16.05 6.15
N PHE A 141 -19.24 -15.19 6.45
CA PHE A 141 -19.57 -14.76 7.81
C PHE A 141 -20.53 -15.75 8.48
N LEU A 142 -21.56 -16.20 7.76
CA LEU A 142 -22.57 -17.11 8.30
C LEU A 142 -22.03 -18.51 8.57
N PHE A 143 -21.10 -18.99 7.74
CA PHE A 143 -20.46 -20.30 7.87
C PHE A 143 -19.05 -20.22 8.45
N ALA A 144 -18.70 -19.12 9.13
CA ALA A 144 -17.39 -18.96 9.75
C ALA A 144 -17.01 -20.13 10.69
N THR A 145 -17.92 -20.54 11.59
CA THR A 145 -17.67 -21.66 12.51
C THR A 145 -17.30 -22.97 11.79
N PRO A 146 -18.14 -23.51 10.86
CA PRO A 146 -17.80 -24.76 10.18
C PRO A 146 -16.57 -24.63 9.28
N ILE A 147 -16.34 -23.48 8.64
CA ILE A 147 -15.13 -23.24 7.83
C ILE A 147 -13.87 -23.33 8.71
N LEU A 148 -13.88 -22.71 9.89
CA LEU A 148 -12.73 -22.74 10.80
C LEU A 148 -12.49 -24.12 11.40
N LYS A 149 -13.55 -24.85 11.76
CA LYS A 149 -13.44 -26.25 12.20
C LYS A 149 -12.82 -27.12 11.08
N LEU A 150 -13.20 -26.89 9.82
CA LEU A 150 -12.64 -27.61 8.67
C LEU A 150 -11.15 -27.33 8.45
N ILE A 151 -10.70 -26.10 8.70
CA ILE A 151 -9.29 -25.68 8.62
C ILE A 151 -8.46 -26.23 9.81
N GLY A 152 -9.11 -26.85 10.79
CA GLY A 152 -8.45 -27.48 11.95
C GLY A 152 -8.30 -26.56 13.16
N GLN A 153 -9.06 -25.45 13.23
CA GLN A 153 -9.08 -24.61 14.43
C GLN A 153 -9.77 -25.32 15.60
N PRO A 154 -9.30 -25.11 16.85
CA PRO A 154 -9.98 -25.59 18.06
C PRO A 154 -11.46 -25.18 18.08
N ALA A 155 -12.33 -26.07 18.58
CA ALA A 155 -13.78 -25.90 18.47
C ALA A 155 -14.29 -24.66 19.21
N ASP A 156 -13.71 -24.35 20.37
CA ASP A 156 -13.98 -23.17 21.18
C ASP A 156 -13.60 -21.86 20.46
N ILE A 157 -12.42 -21.81 19.83
CA ILE A 157 -11.98 -20.67 19.02
C ILE A 157 -12.88 -20.51 17.80
N ALA A 158 -13.20 -21.61 17.09
CA ALA A 158 -14.02 -21.57 15.89
C ALA A 158 -15.46 -21.09 16.17
N GLU A 159 -16.08 -21.57 17.26
CA GLU A 159 -17.43 -21.15 17.67
C GLU A 159 -17.47 -19.69 18.09
N ARG A 160 -16.48 -19.25 18.87
CA ARG A 160 -16.40 -17.86 19.31
C ARG A 160 -16.10 -16.92 18.15
N THR A 161 -15.24 -17.32 17.22
CA THR A 161 -14.96 -16.57 15.99
C THR A 161 -16.20 -16.45 15.11
N GLY A 162 -16.99 -17.52 14.98
CA GLY A 162 -18.23 -17.47 14.20
C GLY A 162 -19.28 -16.52 14.80
N LEU A 163 -19.37 -16.44 16.13
CA LEU A 163 -20.17 -15.40 16.78
C LEU A 163 -19.67 -14.02 16.38
N VAL A 164 -18.38 -13.72 16.54
CA VAL A 164 -17.79 -12.42 16.19
C VAL A 164 -18.03 -12.09 14.71
N ALA A 165 -17.89 -13.06 13.81
CA ALA A 165 -18.14 -12.87 12.37
C ALA A 165 -19.57 -12.36 12.10
N MET A 166 -20.58 -12.90 12.78
CA MET A 166 -21.97 -12.41 12.62
C MET A 166 -22.13 -10.95 13.06
N TRP A 167 -21.44 -10.53 14.11
CA TRP A 167 -21.47 -9.13 14.59
C TRP A 167 -20.78 -8.16 13.62
N LEU A 168 -19.90 -8.66 12.76
CA LEU A 168 -19.17 -7.87 11.76
C LEU A 168 -19.95 -7.70 10.44
N ILE A 169 -21.13 -8.33 10.30
CA ILE A 169 -21.97 -8.21 9.10
C ILE A 169 -22.38 -6.75 8.81
N PRO A 170 -22.85 -5.93 9.78
CA PRO A 170 -23.16 -4.53 9.51
C PRO A 170 -21.94 -3.72 9.05
N PHE A 171 -20.77 -4.00 9.64
CA PHE A 171 -19.51 -3.36 9.24
C PHE A 171 -19.14 -3.73 7.79
N HIS A 172 -19.29 -5.00 7.40
CA HIS A 172 -19.12 -5.47 6.03
C HIS A 172 -20.04 -4.77 5.02
N PHE A 173 -21.31 -4.55 5.37
CA PHE A 173 -22.25 -3.80 4.51
C PHE A 173 -21.99 -2.29 4.44
N SER A 174 -21.11 -1.76 5.29
CA SER A 174 -20.67 -0.36 5.19
C SER A 174 -19.59 -0.15 4.12
N PHE A 175 -18.85 -1.21 3.74
CA PHE A 175 -17.75 -1.14 2.78
C PHE A 175 -18.13 -0.60 1.39
N PRO A 176 -19.26 -1.01 0.77
CA PRO A 176 -19.70 -0.42 -0.49
C PRO A 176 -19.77 1.11 -0.43
N PHE A 177 -20.35 1.69 0.61
CA PHE A 177 -20.43 3.15 0.77
C PHE A 177 -19.07 3.76 1.04
N GLN A 178 -18.34 3.19 2.01
CA GLN A 178 -17.06 3.71 2.45
C GLN A 178 -16.05 3.77 1.29
N PHE A 179 -15.87 2.68 0.56
CA PHE A 179 -14.87 2.61 -0.51
C PHE A 179 -15.26 3.46 -1.71
N THR A 180 -16.52 3.42 -2.16
CA THR A 180 -16.89 4.20 -3.33
C THR A 180 -16.87 5.70 -3.06
N LEU A 181 -17.33 6.14 -1.88
CA LEU A 181 -17.32 7.56 -1.53
C LEU A 181 -15.88 8.05 -1.37
N GLN A 182 -15.00 7.22 -0.80
CA GLN A 182 -13.57 7.49 -0.76
C GLN A 182 -13.01 7.67 -2.17
N ARG A 183 -13.23 6.75 -3.10
CA ARG A 183 -12.71 6.85 -4.48
C ARG A 183 -13.31 8.03 -5.25
N PHE A 184 -14.59 8.31 -5.08
CA PHE A 184 -15.29 9.46 -5.66
C PHE A 184 -14.69 10.79 -5.20
N LEU A 185 -14.36 10.93 -3.92
CA LEU A 185 -13.71 12.13 -3.38
C LEU A 185 -12.22 12.20 -3.75
N GLN A 186 -11.52 11.06 -3.79
CA GLN A 186 -10.11 10.98 -4.19
C GLN A 186 -9.91 11.41 -5.65
N SER A 187 -10.76 10.96 -6.58
CA SER A 187 -10.65 11.32 -8.00
C SER A 187 -10.82 12.83 -8.23
N GLN A 188 -11.60 13.50 -7.37
CA GLN A 188 -11.83 14.95 -7.38
C GLN A 188 -10.78 15.77 -6.63
N LEU A 189 -9.71 15.14 -6.13
CA LEU A 189 -8.67 15.78 -5.31
C LEU A 189 -9.21 16.38 -3.98
N LYS A 190 -10.36 15.89 -3.48
CA LYS A 190 -10.99 16.33 -2.21
C LYS A 190 -10.49 15.53 -1.00
N ASN A 191 -9.26 15.04 -1.06
CA ASN A 191 -8.65 14.17 -0.07
C ASN A 191 -8.60 14.76 1.36
N GLY A 192 -8.61 16.09 1.49
CA GLY A 192 -8.70 16.76 2.79
C GLY A 192 -9.97 16.40 3.56
N VAL A 193 -11.11 16.23 2.87
CA VAL A 193 -12.38 15.80 3.50
C VAL A 193 -12.26 14.38 4.03
N ILE A 194 -11.59 13.50 3.29
CA ILE A 194 -11.37 12.11 3.70
C ILE A 194 -10.51 12.06 4.97
N ALA A 195 -9.41 12.81 5.00
CA ALA A 195 -8.56 12.91 6.18
C ALA A 195 -9.30 13.52 7.38
N LEU A 196 -10.10 14.58 7.15
CA LEU A 196 -10.89 15.22 8.20
C LEU A 196 -11.91 14.26 8.82
N VAL A 197 -12.68 13.56 7.98
CA VAL A 197 -13.65 12.54 8.43
C VAL A 197 -12.92 11.43 9.19
N SER A 198 -11.80 10.94 8.66
CA SER A 198 -10.99 9.90 9.32
C SER A 198 -10.41 10.37 10.66
N ALA A 199 -10.02 11.64 10.75
CA ALA A 199 -9.51 12.24 11.98
C ALA A 199 -10.61 12.31 13.03
N PHE A 200 -11.80 12.86 12.71
CA PHE A 200 -12.86 13.03 13.70
C PHE A 200 -13.59 11.75 14.10
N THR A 201 -13.75 10.78 13.20
CA THR A 201 -14.30 9.47 13.56
C THR A 201 -13.31 8.67 14.42
N GLY A 202 -12.00 8.88 14.24
CA GLY A 202 -10.95 8.18 14.95
C GLY A 202 -10.56 8.81 16.28
N LEU A 203 -10.42 10.13 16.39
CA LEU A 203 -9.67 10.77 17.49
C LEU A 203 -10.24 10.56 18.89
N TRP A 204 -11.57 10.63 19.05
CA TRP A 204 -12.18 10.54 20.38
C TRP A 204 -12.18 9.11 20.91
N GLU A 205 -12.53 8.16 20.05
CA GLU A 205 -12.41 6.74 20.36
C GLU A 205 -10.93 6.38 20.53
N PHE A 206 -10.04 6.81 19.65
CA PHE A 206 -8.59 6.63 19.77
C PHE A 206 -8.05 7.21 21.07
N PHE A 207 -8.47 8.39 21.51
CA PHE A 207 -7.99 8.98 22.76
C PHE A 207 -8.48 8.19 23.98
N LYS A 208 -9.78 7.89 24.07
CA LYS A 208 -10.33 7.03 25.13
C LYS A 208 -9.65 5.67 25.16
N LEU A 209 -9.47 5.06 24.00
CA LEU A 209 -8.85 3.75 23.87
C LEU A 209 -7.35 3.80 24.11
N SER A 210 -6.64 4.89 23.77
CA SER A 210 -5.21 5.06 24.06
C SER A 210 -4.93 5.21 25.55
N VAL A 211 -5.78 5.94 26.27
CA VAL A 211 -5.68 6.05 27.73
C VAL A 211 -5.94 4.69 28.38
N ALA A 212 -6.99 3.98 27.98
CA ALA A 212 -7.30 2.66 28.50
C ALA A 212 -6.25 1.61 28.09
N SER A 213 -5.72 1.66 26.87
CA SER A 213 -4.64 0.79 26.39
C SER A 213 -3.29 1.08 27.07
N GLY A 214 -2.99 2.35 27.36
CA GLY A 214 -1.81 2.72 28.15
C GLY A 214 -1.87 2.16 29.58
N ILE A 215 -3.05 2.18 30.20
CA ILE A 215 -3.28 1.57 31.52
C ILE A 215 -3.20 0.04 31.44
N MET A 216 -3.84 -0.58 30.44
CA MET A 216 -3.74 -2.02 30.14
C MET A 216 -2.28 -2.47 30.03
N LEU A 217 -1.53 -1.90 29.08
CA LEU A 217 -0.15 -2.30 28.79
C LEU A 217 0.76 -2.07 29.99
N LEU A 218 0.52 -1.03 30.79
CA LEU A 218 1.24 -0.83 32.05
C LEU A 218 1.02 -2.03 33.00
N LEU A 219 -0.23 -2.45 33.20
CA LEU A 219 -0.58 -3.59 34.06
C LEU A 219 -0.09 -4.92 33.47
N GLU A 220 -0.19 -5.09 32.16
CA GLU A 220 0.25 -6.27 31.42
C GLU A 220 1.79 -6.40 31.45
N ASN A 221 2.53 -5.29 31.33
CA ASN A 221 3.99 -5.27 31.44
C ASN A 221 4.45 -5.58 32.87
N ILE A 222 3.73 -5.09 33.88
CA ILE A 222 3.94 -5.50 35.28
C ILE A 222 3.69 -7.00 35.44
N TYR A 223 2.60 -7.52 34.89
CA TYR A 223 2.26 -8.95 34.93
C TYR A 223 3.30 -9.83 34.21
N TYR A 224 3.74 -9.46 33.00
CA TYR A 224 4.79 -10.18 32.28
C TYR A 224 6.13 -10.15 33.01
N ARG A 225 6.48 -9.06 33.73
CA ARG A 225 7.68 -9.04 34.57
C ARG A 225 7.58 -10.00 35.74
N VAL A 226 6.39 -10.20 36.29
CA VAL A 226 6.10 -11.23 37.31
C VAL A 226 6.18 -12.63 36.68
N LEU A 227 5.55 -12.86 35.53
CA LEU A 227 5.58 -14.15 34.83
C LEU A 227 6.97 -14.53 34.33
N ILE A 228 7.78 -13.60 33.81
CA ILE A 228 9.16 -13.83 33.38
C ILE A 228 10.01 -14.29 34.57
N THR A 229 9.81 -13.65 35.73
CA THR A 229 10.44 -14.06 37.00
C THR A 229 10.06 -15.48 37.40
N VAL A 230 8.85 -15.93 37.07
CA VAL A 230 8.33 -17.29 37.35
C VAL A 230 8.66 -18.31 36.25
N SER A 231 8.82 -17.86 34.99
CA SER A 231 8.98 -18.68 33.79
C SER A 231 10.43 -19.08 33.48
N GLY A 232 11.39 -18.71 34.33
CA GLY A 232 12.79 -19.14 34.28
C GLY A 232 13.02 -20.66 34.33
N PHE A 233 11.97 -21.48 34.15
CA PHE A 233 11.95 -22.93 34.28
C PHE A 233 11.32 -23.69 33.09
N VAL A 234 11.03 -23.08 31.93
CA VAL A 234 10.41 -23.81 30.79
C VAL A 234 11.03 -23.49 29.41
N PRO A 235 11.37 -24.49 28.56
CA PRO A 235 11.99 -24.26 27.26
C PRO A 235 11.02 -24.16 26.05
N ASN A 236 11.19 -23.04 25.31
CA ASN A 236 11.19 -22.77 23.85
C ASN A 236 10.24 -23.46 22.83
N THR A 237 9.26 -22.68 22.36
CA THR A 237 8.75 -22.60 20.96
C THR A 237 8.18 -21.22 20.54
N LYS A 238 8.03 -20.26 21.46
CA LYS A 238 7.34 -18.97 21.22
C LYS A 238 8.18 -17.88 20.52
N VAL A 239 9.51 -17.91 20.69
CA VAL A 239 10.42 -16.82 20.29
C VAL A 239 10.36 -16.48 18.80
N ALA A 240 10.24 -17.48 17.92
CA ALA A 240 10.24 -17.26 16.47
C ALA A 240 8.94 -16.61 15.96
N VAL A 241 7.80 -16.93 16.59
CA VAL A 241 6.50 -16.36 16.24
C VAL A 241 6.44 -14.90 16.69
N ASP A 242 6.94 -14.59 17.88
CA ASP A 242 6.97 -13.23 18.41
C ASP A 242 7.86 -12.30 17.55
N ALA A 243 9.03 -12.78 17.11
CA ALA A 243 9.92 -12.03 16.23
C ALA A 243 9.30 -11.76 14.84
N LEU A 244 8.61 -12.76 14.28
CA LEU A 244 7.90 -12.62 13.01
C LEU A 244 6.74 -11.62 13.13
N SER A 245 6.01 -11.64 14.25
CA SER A 245 4.93 -10.69 14.52
C SER A 245 5.43 -9.24 14.53
N ILE A 246 6.53 -8.96 15.24
CA ILE A 246 7.17 -7.63 15.26
C ILE A 246 7.54 -7.17 13.85
N CYS A 247 8.17 -8.05 13.06
CA CYS A 247 8.54 -7.75 11.68
C CYS A 247 7.32 -7.41 10.81
N VAL A 248 6.24 -8.19 10.92
CA VAL A 248 4.98 -7.97 10.18
C VAL A 248 4.29 -6.69 10.64
N THR A 249 4.37 -6.32 11.92
CA THR A 249 3.86 -5.03 12.42
C THR A 249 4.63 -3.86 11.80
N ILE A 250 5.97 -3.90 11.81
CA ILE A 250 6.81 -2.86 11.18
C ILE A 250 6.47 -2.75 9.70
N LEU A 251 6.37 -3.88 8.99
CA LEU A 251 6.00 -3.94 7.58
C LEU A 251 4.59 -3.35 7.34
N SER A 252 3.64 -3.62 8.22
CA SER A 252 2.26 -3.14 8.09
C SER A 252 2.20 -1.61 8.22
N TRP A 253 2.92 -1.03 9.18
CA TRP A 253 3.00 0.43 9.31
C TRP A 253 3.68 1.09 8.12
N GLU A 254 4.81 0.56 7.67
CA GLU A 254 5.53 1.06 6.50
C GLU A 254 4.64 1.00 5.24
N SER A 255 3.93 -0.11 5.04
CA SER A 255 3.09 -0.33 3.84
C SER A 255 1.98 0.71 3.64
N MET A 256 1.58 1.44 4.69
CA MET A 256 0.60 2.53 4.57
C MET A 256 1.11 3.65 3.66
N ILE A 257 2.44 3.85 3.58
CA ILE A 257 3.09 4.87 2.75
C ILE A 257 3.01 4.48 1.26
N PRO A 258 3.55 3.33 0.80
CA PRO A 258 3.37 2.89 -0.59
C PRO A 258 1.91 2.75 -1.03
N LEU A 259 1.01 2.31 -0.14
CA LEU A 259 -0.43 2.25 -0.44
C LEU A 259 -1.10 3.63 -0.56
N GLY A 260 -0.51 4.66 0.05
CA GLY A 260 -0.86 6.06 -0.19
C GLY A 260 -0.43 6.52 -1.58
N PHE A 261 0.81 6.20 -1.98
CA PHE A 261 1.31 6.47 -3.34
C PHE A 261 0.58 5.66 -4.41
N LEU A 262 0.14 4.44 -4.12
CA LEU A 262 -0.75 3.65 -4.99
C LEU A 262 -1.98 4.48 -5.37
N ALA A 263 -2.69 5.02 -4.37
CA ALA A 263 -3.90 5.82 -4.60
C ALA A 263 -3.59 7.14 -5.31
N ALA A 264 -2.50 7.81 -4.93
CA ALA A 264 -2.09 9.06 -5.58
C ALA A 264 -1.75 8.87 -7.06
N THR A 265 -0.98 7.82 -7.36
CA THR A 265 -0.55 7.50 -8.73
C THR A 265 -1.73 7.08 -9.58
N GLY A 266 -2.61 6.22 -9.06
CA GLY A 266 -3.80 5.78 -9.78
C GLY A 266 -4.73 6.93 -10.15
N VAL A 267 -5.03 7.83 -9.20
CA VAL A 267 -5.81 9.05 -9.48
C VAL A 267 -5.11 9.96 -10.48
N ARG A 268 -3.80 10.24 -10.32
CA ARG A 268 -3.09 11.14 -11.24
C ARG A 268 -3.02 10.58 -12.65
N VAL A 269 -2.68 9.30 -12.82
CA VAL A 269 -2.65 8.64 -14.13
C VAL A 269 -4.03 8.63 -14.76
N ALA A 270 -5.08 8.28 -14.00
CA ALA A 270 -6.46 8.30 -14.49
C ALA A 270 -6.88 9.71 -14.96
N ASN A 271 -6.59 10.74 -14.17
CA ASN A 271 -6.92 12.13 -14.50
C ASN A 271 -6.17 12.61 -15.76
N GLU A 272 -4.88 12.29 -15.90
CA GLU A 272 -4.09 12.71 -17.08
C GLU A 272 -4.53 11.97 -18.34
N LEU A 273 -4.78 10.65 -18.29
CA LEU A 273 -5.35 9.90 -19.41
C LEU A 273 -6.74 10.41 -19.79
N GLY A 274 -7.57 10.69 -18.78
CA GLY A 274 -8.86 11.32 -18.93
C GLY A 274 -8.80 12.73 -19.51
N ALA A 275 -7.68 13.43 -19.42
CA ALA A 275 -7.48 14.73 -20.05
C ALA A 275 -6.86 14.63 -21.45
N GLY A 276 -6.58 13.42 -21.94
CA GLY A 276 -5.84 13.19 -23.19
C GLY A 276 -4.34 13.50 -23.08
N ASN A 277 -3.81 13.65 -21.86
CA ASN A 277 -2.42 14.04 -21.61
C ASN A 277 -1.54 12.81 -21.31
N ALA A 278 -1.16 12.07 -22.36
CA ALA A 278 -0.29 10.90 -22.27
C ALA A 278 1.06 11.20 -21.60
N LYS A 279 1.68 12.34 -21.94
CA LYS A 279 2.95 12.80 -21.35
C LYS A 279 2.81 13.05 -19.85
N GLY A 280 1.71 13.69 -19.44
CA GLY A 280 1.40 13.91 -18.02
C GLY A 280 1.24 12.60 -17.24
N ALA A 281 0.56 11.60 -17.81
CA ALA A 281 0.37 10.29 -17.17
C ALA A 281 1.71 9.56 -16.97
N LYS A 282 2.57 9.56 -18.00
CA LYS A 282 3.93 9.01 -17.91
C LYS A 282 4.79 9.77 -16.89
N PHE A 283 4.72 11.10 -16.89
CA PHE A 283 5.48 11.93 -15.97
C PHE A 283 5.07 11.71 -14.51
N ALA A 284 3.76 11.69 -14.22
CA ALA A 284 3.23 11.38 -12.89
C ALA A 284 3.70 10.00 -12.39
N THR A 285 3.73 9.01 -13.27
CA THR A 285 4.25 7.65 -12.97
C THR A 285 5.71 7.70 -12.52
N ILE A 286 6.57 8.38 -13.29
CA ILE A 286 8.01 8.47 -13.00
C ILE A 286 8.25 9.21 -11.69
N VAL A 287 7.63 10.38 -11.50
CA VAL A 287 7.81 11.20 -10.28
C VAL A 287 7.35 10.43 -9.05
N SER A 288 6.22 9.71 -9.15
CA SER A 288 5.71 8.90 -8.05
C SER A 288 6.62 7.73 -7.70
N LEU A 289 7.10 6.99 -8.70
CA LEU A 289 8.05 5.89 -8.50
C LEU A 289 9.35 6.35 -7.83
N LEU A 290 9.93 7.46 -8.31
CA LEU A 290 11.15 8.01 -7.74
C LEU A 290 10.94 8.47 -6.30
N THR A 291 9.82 9.16 -6.03
CA THR A 291 9.50 9.65 -4.67
C THR A 291 9.33 8.47 -3.71
N SER A 292 8.55 7.47 -4.10
CA SER A 292 8.32 6.27 -3.29
C SER A 292 9.61 5.47 -3.06
N LEU A 293 10.47 5.34 -4.09
CA LEU A 293 11.76 4.66 -3.97
C LEU A 293 12.72 5.38 -3.02
N VAL A 294 12.78 6.72 -3.06
CA VAL A 294 13.61 7.51 -2.13
C VAL A 294 13.15 7.32 -0.69
N ILE A 295 11.85 7.32 -0.44
CA ILE A 295 11.29 7.04 0.90
C ILE A 295 11.62 5.60 1.32
N GLY A 296 11.47 4.64 0.42
CA GLY A 296 11.81 3.24 0.66
C GLY A 296 13.29 3.03 1.01
N LEU A 297 14.20 3.71 0.31
CA LEU A 297 15.64 3.67 0.60
C LEU A 297 15.96 4.24 1.99
N LEU A 298 15.23 5.27 2.44
CA LEU A 298 15.37 5.78 3.80
C LEU A 298 14.96 4.73 4.84
N PHE A 299 13.79 4.12 4.71
CA PHE A 299 13.34 3.08 5.64
C PHE A 299 14.21 1.82 5.59
N TRP A 300 14.63 1.40 4.40
CA TRP A 300 15.59 0.32 4.20
C TRP A 300 16.89 0.57 4.97
N SER A 301 17.43 1.79 4.88
CA SER A 301 18.66 2.18 5.58
C SER A 301 18.47 2.17 7.10
N ILE A 302 17.33 2.66 7.59
CA ILE A 302 17.01 2.67 9.02
C ILE A 302 16.91 1.24 9.58
N VAL A 303 16.23 0.33 8.88
CA VAL A 303 16.06 -1.06 9.33
C VAL A 303 17.38 -1.82 9.36
N ILE A 304 18.28 -1.58 8.40
CA ILE A 304 19.61 -2.19 8.39
C ILE A 304 20.52 -1.60 9.46
N ALA A 305 20.49 -0.27 9.67
CA ALA A 305 21.39 0.39 10.61
C ALA A 305 21.00 0.16 12.07
N PHE A 306 19.70 0.03 12.37
CA PHE A 306 19.18 0.01 13.74
C PHE A 306 18.16 -1.11 14.02
N PRO A 307 18.41 -2.38 13.61
CA PRO A 307 17.43 -3.45 13.74
C PRO A 307 17.09 -3.78 15.21
N GLU A 308 18.11 -3.80 16.08
CA GLU A 308 17.93 -4.08 17.50
C GLU A 308 17.17 -2.96 18.21
N ASN A 309 17.48 -1.70 17.90
CA ASN A 309 16.78 -0.54 18.45
C ASN A 309 15.31 -0.52 18.05
N LEU A 310 15.00 -0.89 16.81
CA LEU A 310 13.61 -1.04 16.36
C LEU A 310 12.90 -2.17 17.11
N ALA A 311 13.56 -3.32 17.29
CA ALA A 311 13.00 -4.44 18.04
C ALA A 311 12.74 -4.10 19.51
N MET A 312 13.63 -3.31 20.13
CA MET A 312 13.51 -2.86 21.52
C MET A 312 12.27 -2.00 21.79
N ILE A 313 11.67 -1.40 20.77
CA ILE A 313 10.39 -0.67 20.89
C ILE A 313 9.24 -1.63 21.24
N PHE A 314 9.31 -2.88 20.76
CA PHE A 314 8.23 -3.86 20.88
C PHE A 314 8.47 -4.91 21.98
N THR A 315 9.73 -5.24 22.26
CA THR A 315 10.06 -6.30 23.23
C THR A 315 11.35 -6.02 23.97
N SER A 316 11.41 -6.47 25.22
CA SER A 316 12.64 -6.47 26.02
C SER A 316 13.35 -7.84 26.01
N SER A 317 12.82 -8.83 25.29
CA SER A 317 13.41 -10.18 25.23
C SER A 317 14.62 -10.21 24.30
N SER A 318 15.79 -10.50 24.87
CA SER A 318 17.06 -10.59 24.13
C SER A 318 17.01 -11.62 23.00
N PHE A 319 16.31 -12.73 23.21
CA PHE A 319 16.15 -13.78 22.20
C PHE A 319 15.29 -13.33 21.01
N VAL A 320 14.23 -12.55 21.26
CA VAL A 320 13.36 -12.02 20.21
C VAL A 320 14.08 -10.92 19.43
N ILE A 321 14.81 -10.04 20.12
CA ILE A 321 15.63 -8.98 19.51
C ILE A 321 16.67 -9.59 18.56
N LEU A 322 17.38 -10.63 18.99
CA LEU A 322 18.39 -11.31 18.17
C LEU A 322 17.76 -11.96 16.92
N MET A 323 16.58 -12.57 17.06
CA MET A 323 15.85 -13.12 15.92
C MET A 323 15.34 -12.03 14.95
N VAL A 324 14.87 -10.88 15.45
CA VAL A 324 14.51 -9.73 14.59
C VAL A 324 15.74 -9.22 13.85
N ASN A 325 16.89 -9.13 14.51
CA ASN A 325 18.16 -8.75 13.87
C ASN A 325 18.54 -9.73 12.74
N GLU A 326 18.38 -11.04 12.96
CA GLU A 326 18.59 -12.05 11.91
C GLU A 326 17.61 -11.94 10.73
N LEU A 327 16.41 -11.40 10.94
CA LEU A 327 15.38 -11.18 9.91
C LEU A 327 15.47 -9.79 9.27
N ALA A 328 16.22 -8.86 9.85
CA ALA A 328 16.24 -7.45 9.47
C ALA A 328 16.61 -7.22 8.00
N VAL A 329 17.52 -8.03 7.45
CA VAL A 329 17.90 -7.96 6.04
C VAL A 329 16.71 -8.31 5.13
N LEU A 330 15.99 -9.39 5.43
CA LEU A 330 14.79 -9.78 4.68
C LEU A 330 13.68 -8.72 4.80
N LEU A 331 13.49 -8.17 6.01
CA LEU A 331 12.54 -7.09 6.26
C LEU A 331 12.88 -5.84 5.45
N ALA A 332 14.14 -5.40 5.45
CA ALA A 332 14.59 -4.23 4.71
C ALA A 332 14.34 -4.38 3.21
N PHE A 333 14.74 -5.51 2.61
CA PHE A 333 14.48 -5.76 1.19
C PHE A 333 12.98 -5.85 0.86
N THR A 334 12.18 -6.41 1.77
CA THR A 334 10.71 -6.43 1.61
C THR A 334 10.14 -5.01 1.56
N ILE A 335 10.56 -4.12 2.48
CA ILE A 335 10.17 -2.70 2.49
C ILE A 335 10.55 -2.01 1.19
N LEU A 336 11.79 -2.21 0.72
CA LEU A 336 12.27 -1.58 -0.51
C LEU A 336 11.46 -2.01 -1.75
N LEU A 337 11.18 -3.32 -1.88
CA LEU A 337 10.36 -3.84 -2.97
C LEU A 337 8.90 -3.36 -2.90
N ASN A 338 8.36 -3.27 -1.68
CA ASN A 338 7.04 -2.73 -1.41
C ASN A 338 6.91 -1.23 -1.70
N CYS A 339 8.00 -0.50 -1.94
CA CYS A 339 7.93 0.89 -2.40
C CYS A 339 7.70 1.01 -3.92
N ILE A 340 7.94 -0.06 -4.69
CA ILE A 340 7.83 -0.06 -6.16
C ILE A 340 6.50 -0.68 -6.58
N GLN A 341 6.20 -1.88 -6.07
CA GLN A 341 5.06 -2.69 -6.53
C GLN A 341 3.69 -1.97 -6.38
N PRO A 342 3.37 -1.30 -5.26
CA PRO A 342 2.09 -0.62 -5.09
C PRO A 342 1.93 0.59 -6.00
N VAL A 343 3.03 1.30 -6.30
CA VAL A 343 3.00 2.44 -7.22
C VAL A 343 2.68 1.96 -8.63
N LEU A 344 3.35 0.91 -9.10
CA LEU A 344 3.07 0.29 -10.40
C LEU A 344 1.63 -0.27 -10.47
N THR A 345 1.14 -0.83 -9.36
CA THR A 345 -0.27 -1.26 -9.26
C THR A 345 -1.20 -0.07 -9.36
N GLY A 346 -0.86 1.08 -8.74
CA GLY A 346 -1.58 2.34 -8.90
C GLY A 346 -1.62 2.79 -10.37
N VAL A 347 -0.49 2.74 -11.08
CA VAL A 347 -0.44 3.03 -12.53
C VAL A 347 -1.40 2.14 -13.32
N ALA A 348 -1.38 0.84 -13.05
CA ALA A 348 -2.25 -0.13 -13.71
C ALA A 348 -3.73 0.11 -13.37
N ILE A 349 -4.06 0.48 -12.13
CA ILE A 349 -5.41 0.90 -11.72
C ILE A 349 -5.83 2.13 -12.53
N GLY A 350 -5.03 3.20 -12.54
CA GLY A 350 -5.36 4.41 -13.30
C GLY A 350 -5.48 4.20 -14.82
N SER A 351 -4.73 3.22 -15.34
CA SER A 351 -4.74 2.81 -16.75
C SER A 351 -5.79 1.73 -17.09
N GLY A 352 -6.50 1.19 -16.10
CA GLY A 352 -7.53 0.18 -16.31
C GLY A 352 -7.01 -1.24 -16.60
N TRP A 353 -5.75 -1.54 -16.29
CA TRP A 353 -5.10 -2.83 -16.54
C TRP A 353 -5.25 -3.84 -15.40
N GLN A 354 -6.29 -3.70 -14.57
CA GLN A 354 -6.40 -4.46 -13.32
C GLN A 354 -6.48 -5.97 -13.53
N ALA A 355 -7.13 -6.43 -14.61
CA ALA A 355 -7.18 -7.84 -14.99
C ALA A 355 -5.78 -8.39 -15.31
N LEU A 356 -4.96 -7.63 -16.05
CA LEU A 356 -3.58 -8.02 -16.35
C LEU A 356 -2.76 -8.15 -15.06
N VAL A 357 -2.89 -7.21 -14.13
CA VAL A 357 -2.23 -7.29 -12.82
C VAL A 357 -2.69 -8.52 -12.04
N ALA A 358 -3.98 -8.86 -12.06
CA ALA A 358 -4.48 -10.07 -11.41
C ALA A 358 -3.82 -11.34 -11.98
N TYR A 359 -3.67 -11.46 -13.30
CA TYR A 359 -2.94 -12.57 -13.92
C TYR A 359 -1.46 -12.61 -13.54
N ILE A 360 -0.80 -11.45 -13.53
CA ILE A 360 0.60 -11.32 -13.08
C ILE A 360 0.74 -11.78 -11.63
N ASN A 361 -0.20 -11.42 -10.75
CA ASN A 361 -0.19 -11.80 -9.34
C ASN A 361 -0.38 -13.31 -9.16
N ILE A 362 -1.29 -13.92 -9.93
CA ILE A 362 -1.47 -15.38 -9.92
C ILE A 362 -0.16 -16.09 -10.31
N GLY A 363 0.47 -15.67 -11.41
CA GLY A 363 1.74 -16.23 -11.86
C GLY A 363 2.90 -16.03 -10.89
N SER A 364 3.08 -14.80 -10.42
CA SER A 364 4.23 -14.44 -9.59
C SER A 364 4.09 -14.93 -8.15
N CYS A 365 2.95 -14.70 -7.49
CA CYS A 365 2.77 -15.05 -6.07
C CYS A 365 2.51 -16.54 -5.88
N TYR A 366 1.62 -17.14 -6.68
CA TYR A 366 1.14 -18.51 -6.43
C TYR A 366 1.88 -19.58 -7.24
N ILE A 367 2.29 -19.30 -8.49
CA ILE A 367 3.03 -20.27 -9.30
C ILE A 367 4.54 -20.20 -9.01
N VAL A 368 5.09 -19.04 -8.68
CA VAL A 368 6.52 -18.89 -8.36
C VAL A 368 6.77 -18.75 -6.86
N GLY A 369 6.18 -17.76 -6.21
CA GLY A 369 6.49 -17.39 -4.83
C GLY A 369 6.20 -18.49 -3.81
N VAL A 370 4.98 -19.03 -3.81
CA VAL A 370 4.55 -20.08 -2.87
C VAL A 370 5.38 -21.37 -3.02
N PRO A 371 5.55 -21.97 -4.21
CA PRO A 371 6.38 -23.17 -4.37
C PRO A 371 7.82 -22.95 -3.94
N LEU A 372 8.41 -21.79 -4.28
CA LEU A 372 9.78 -21.47 -3.86
C LEU A 372 9.87 -21.28 -2.34
N GLY A 373 8.88 -20.65 -1.72
CA GLY A 373 8.80 -20.51 -0.26
C GLY A 373 8.73 -21.86 0.45
N VAL A 374 7.89 -22.78 -0.05
CA VAL A 374 7.80 -24.15 0.49
C VAL A 374 9.10 -24.92 0.28
N LEU A 375 9.72 -24.79 -0.90
CA LEU A 375 11.01 -25.41 -1.22
C LEU A 375 12.12 -24.94 -0.27
N LEU A 376 12.29 -23.62 -0.13
CA LEU A 376 13.33 -23.03 0.71
C LEU A 376 13.05 -23.26 2.20
N GLY A 377 11.80 -23.11 2.62
CA GLY A 377 11.40 -23.19 4.03
C GLY A 377 11.40 -24.62 4.57
N TRP A 378 10.82 -25.57 3.83
CA TRP A 378 10.63 -26.94 4.31
C TRP A 378 11.68 -27.90 3.76
N LEU A 379 11.87 -27.96 2.43
CA LEU A 379 12.77 -28.94 1.82
C LEU A 379 14.25 -28.63 2.07
N LEU A 380 14.63 -27.35 2.06
CA LEU A 380 16.01 -26.93 2.37
C LEU A 380 16.22 -26.55 3.85
N HIS A 381 15.20 -26.75 4.70
CA HIS A 381 15.26 -26.50 6.14
C HIS A 381 15.67 -25.06 6.56
N PHE A 382 15.47 -24.05 5.70
CA PHE A 382 15.70 -22.64 6.09
C PHE A 382 14.56 -22.05 6.95
N GLY A 383 13.51 -22.84 7.23
CA GLY A 383 12.40 -22.44 8.11
C GLY A 383 11.70 -21.17 7.64
N ILE A 384 11.47 -20.25 8.57
CA ILE A 384 10.76 -18.98 8.31
C ILE A 384 11.52 -18.10 7.31
N LYS A 385 12.86 -18.10 7.34
CA LYS A 385 13.68 -17.34 6.39
C LYS A 385 13.46 -17.80 4.95
N GLY A 386 13.35 -19.12 4.74
CA GLY A 386 13.06 -19.70 3.43
C GLY A 386 11.67 -19.35 2.92
N LEU A 387 10.64 -19.41 3.78
CA LEU A 387 9.27 -19.02 3.42
C LEU A 387 9.21 -17.54 3.00
N TRP A 388 9.84 -16.65 3.78
CA TRP A 388 9.86 -15.23 3.49
C TRP A 388 10.66 -14.91 2.21
N ALA A 389 11.80 -15.58 2.00
CA ALA A 389 12.56 -15.45 0.75
C ALA A 389 11.72 -15.83 -0.48
N GLY A 390 10.91 -16.89 -0.40
CA GLY A 390 9.97 -17.26 -1.47
C GLY A 390 8.93 -16.17 -1.76
N MET A 391 8.36 -15.56 -0.72
CA MET A 391 7.45 -14.42 -0.87
C MET A 391 8.13 -13.23 -1.58
N ILE A 392 9.37 -12.90 -1.19
CA ILE A 392 10.16 -11.85 -1.82
C ILE A 392 10.39 -12.16 -3.31
N CYS A 393 10.73 -13.39 -3.66
CA CYS A 393 10.91 -13.79 -5.06
C CYS A 393 9.63 -13.60 -5.89
N GLY A 394 8.46 -13.96 -5.34
CA GLY A 394 7.18 -13.67 -5.98
C GLY A 394 7.00 -12.17 -6.25
N THR A 395 7.22 -11.33 -5.24
CA THR A 395 7.13 -9.86 -5.38
C THR A 395 8.15 -9.31 -6.38
N VAL A 396 9.37 -9.85 -6.46
CA VAL A 396 10.39 -9.44 -7.44
C VAL A 396 9.91 -9.76 -8.85
N VAL A 397 9.44 -10.99 -9.11
CA VAL A 397 8.93 -11.38 -10.43
C VAL A 397 7.74 -10.50 -10.83
N GLN A 398 6.81 -10.29 -9.91
CA GLN A 398 5.67 -9.41 -10.10
C GLN A 398 6.11 -7.99 -10.49
N THR A 399 7.06 -7.43 -9.74
CA THR A 399 7.58 -6.08 -9.96
C THR A 399 8.26 -5.96 -11.31
N LEU A 400 9.13 -6.91 -11.67
CA LEU A 400 9.84 -6.91 -12.96
C LEU A 400 8.86 -6.98 -14.14
N VAL A 401 7.90 -7.90 -14.09
CA VAL A 401 6.91 -8.05 -15.18
C VAL A 401 6.07 -6.77 -15.31
N LEU A 402 5.59 -6.23 -14.20
CA LEU A 402 4.76 -5.01 -14.21
C LEU A 402 5.56 -3.76 -14.61
N SER A 403 6.84 -3.67 -14.25
CA SER A 403 7.75 -2.63 -14.73
C SER A 403 7.92 -2.72 -16.25
N VAL A 404 8.16 -3.91 -16.80
CA VAL A 404 8.30 -4.10 -18.26
C VAL A 404 7.02 -3.71 -19.00
N VAL A 405 5.85 -4.12 -18.48
CA VAL A 405 4.55 -3.73 -19.04
C VAL A 405 4.39 -2.21 -19.03
N THR A 406 4.70 -1.56 -17.90
CA THR A 406 4.58 -0.10 -17.74
C THR A 406 5.55 0.65 -18.66
N MET A 407 6.78 0.16 -18.82
CA MET A 407 7.79 0.76 -19.70
C MET A 407 7.43 0.62 -21.18
N LYS A 408 6.81 -0.49 -21.58
CA LYS A 408 6.36 -0.75 -22.96
C LYS A 408 5.00 -0.15 -23.29
N CYS A 409 4.34 0.50 -22.32
CA CYS A 409 3.05 1.14 -22.54
C CYS A 409 3.14 2.24 -23.61
N GLU A 410 2.27 2.14 -24.60
CA GLU A 410 2.02 3.19 -25.59
C GLU A 410 1.01 4.21 -25.00
N TRP A 411 1.53 5.13 -24.17
CA TRP A 411 0.71 6.10 -23.43
C TRP A 411 -0.24 6.93 -24.29
N GLU A 412 0.15 7.25 -25.54
CA GLU A 412 -0.69 7.98 -26.49
C GLU A 412 -1.95 7.17 -26.87
N LYS A 413 -1.78 5.88 -27.19
CA LYS A 413 -2.90 4.98 -27.51
C LYS A 413 -3.83 4.80 -26.31
N GLU A 414 -3.29 4.71 -25.10
CA GLU A 414 -4.11 4.59 -23.89
C GLU A 414 -4.90 5.87 -23.60
N ALA A 415 -4.31 7.05 -23.83
CA ALA A 415 -5.02 8.32 -23.69
C ALA A 415 -6.14 8.45 -24.74
N GLU A 416 -5.87 8.11 -26.00
CA GLU A 416 -6.85 8.12 -27.09
C GLU A 416 -8.02 7.17 -26.81
N LYS A 417 -7.72 5.91 -26.48
CA LYS A 417 -8.73 4.90 -26.10
C LYS A 417 -9.60 5.38 -24.95
N THR A 418 -9.00 6.05 -23.97
CA THR A 418 -9.69 6.60 -22.82
C THR A 418 -10.64 7.74 -23.21
N GLN A 419 -10.22 8.67 -24.07
CA GLN A 419 -11.07 9.77 -24.55
C GLN A 419 -12.30 9.25 -25.29
N ILE A 420 -12.10 8.29 -26.20
CA ILE A 420 -13.18 7.70 -27.01
C ILE A 420 -14.24 7.09 -26.07
N HIS A 421 -13.81 6.22 -25.15
CA HIS A 421 -14.73 5.53 -24.23
C HIS A 421 -15.55 6.49 -23.36
N ILE A 422 -14.93 7.52 -22.80
CA ILE A 422 -15.63 8.51 -21.95
C ILE A 422 -16.67 9.28 -22.77
N THR A 423 -16.32 9.66 -24.01
CA THR A 423 -17.20 10.44 -24.88
C THR A 423 -18.41 9.62 -25.31
N GLU A 424 -18.20 8.35 -25.65
CA GLU A 424 -19.29 7.41 -25.98
C GLU A 424 -20.21 7.16 -24.78
N GLU A 425 -19.65 6.93 -23.58
CA GLU A 425 -20.45 6.73 -22.38
C GLU A 425 -21.26 7.97 -22.02
N ALA A 426 -20.66 9.17 -22.07
CA ALA A 426 -21.34 10.42 -21.78
C ALA A 426 -22.46 10.74 -22.79
N ALA A 427 -22.34 10.29 -24.05
CA ALA A 427 -23.39 10.44 -25.04
C ALA A 427 -24.55 9.44 -24.85
N SER A 428 -24.33 8.33 -24.14
CA SER A 428 -25.30 7.27 -23.91
C SER A 428 -26.17 7.42 -22.66
N THR A 429 -25.83 8.38 -21.79
CA THR A 429 -26.48 8.67 -20.50
C THR A 429 -27.16 10.02 -20.51
#